data_AF-A0A2G6LJD0-F1
#
_entry.id   AF-A0A2G6LJD0-F1
#
_cell.length_a   1.000
_cell.length_b   1.000
_cell.length_c   1.000
_cell.angle_alpha   90.00
_cell.angle_beta   90.00
_cell.angle_gamma   90.00
#
_symmetry.space_group_name_H-M   'P 1'
#
loop_
_entity.id
_entity.type
_entity.pdbx_description
1 polymer ?
#
loop_
_entity_poly.entity_id
_entity_poly.type
_entity_poly.pdbx_seq_one_letter_code
_entity_poly.pdbx_strand_id
1 'polypeptide(L)'
;MGLTPKNQGLYVLRDSNCNIKYVGRGNVKDRLAKHAKKHADLTFQVIYDTGDLSYAEAKGLEAKVMGKFGGPSKANPDTGLRNKYRAFANTNKKAKKYRDAANKRWKETQRKLKKPC
;
A
#
# COMPACT_ATOMS: atom_id res chain seq x y z
N MET A 1 10.54 2.71 25.37
CA MET A 1 10.05 3.59 24.28
C MET A 1 10.17 2.84 22.96
N GLY A 2 9.06 2.44 22.35
CA GLY A 2 9.06 1.49 21.23
C GLY A 2 9.63 2.09 19.94
N LEU A 3 10.64 1.43 19.37
CA LEU A 3 11.22 1.71 18.06
C LEU A 3 10.10 1.75 17.01
N THR A 4 9.68 2.93 16.57
CA THR A 4 8.93 3.06 15.33
C THR A 4 9.84 2.55 14.22
N PRO A 5 9.48 1.49 13.47
CA PRO A 5 10.35 1.01 12.41
C PRO A 5 10.50 2.13 11.38
N LYS A 6 11.68 2.75 11.34
CA LYS A 6 12.04 3.86 10.44
C LYS A 6 12.09 3.47 8.96
N ASN A 7 11.68 2.25 8.62
CA ASN A 7 11.78 1.67 7.29
C ASN A 7 10.39 1.47 6.69
N GLN A 8 9.67 2.55 6.40
CA GLN A 8 8.37 2.47 5.73
C GLN A 8 8.36 3.34 4.49
N GLY A 9 8.12 2.69 3.36
CA GLY A 9 7.61 3.29 2.13
C GLY A 9 6.28 2.67 1.74
N LEU A 10 5.79 3.04 0.56
CA LEU A 10 4.56 2.53 -0.04
C LEU A 10 4.80 2.31 -1.53
N TYR A 11 4.33 1.17 -2.03
CA TYR A 11 4.45 0.80 -3.44
C TYR A 11 3.17 0.14 -3.93
N VAL A 12 3.01 0.10 -5.24
CA VAL A 12 1.96 -0.64 -5.92
C VAL A 12 2.55 -1.53 -7.00
N LEU A 13 1.85 -2.62 -7.33
CA LEU A 13 2.14 -3.45 -8.51
C LEU A 13 1.00 -3.28 -9.50
N ARG A 14 1.33 -3.13 -10.78
CA ARG A 14 0.36 -2.93 -11.88
C ARG A 14 0.44 -4.04 -12.91
N ASP A 15 -0.69 -4.38 -13.50
CA ASP A 15 -0.69 -5.23 -14.70
C ASP A 15 -0.27 -4.42 -15.95
N SER A 16 -0.21 -5.10 -17.10
CA SER A 16 0.09 -4.49 -18.40
C SER A 16 -0.93 -3.43 -18.84
N ASN A 17 -2.14 -3.46 -18.28
CA ASN A 17 -3.21 -2.49 -18.54
C ASN A 17 -3.20 -1.34 -17.52
N CYS A 18 -2.09 -1.16 -16.79
CA CYS A 18 -1.92 -0.14 -15.79
C CYS A 18 -2.83 -0.23 -14.56
N ASN A 19 -3.57 -1.32 -14.37
CA ASN A 19 -4.44 -1.50 -13.22
C ASN A 19 -3.62 -1.90 -12.00
N ILE A 20 -3.88 -1.26 -10.86
CA ILE A 20 -3.25 -1.66 -9.60
C ILE A 20 -3.82 -3.00 -9.17
N LYS A 21 -2.95 -4.01 -9.08
CA LYS A 21 -3.27 -5.37 -8.64
C LYS A 21 -2.75 -5.67 -7.24
N TYR A 22 -1.82 -4.87 -6.72
CA TYR A 22 -1.31 -5.07 -5.38
C TYR A 22 -0.86 -3.74 -4.77
N VAL A 23 -1.07 -3.60 -3.47
CA VAL A 23 -0.59 -2.48 -2.66
C VAL A 23 0.23 -3.04 -1.52
N GLY A 24 1.41 -2.47 -1.27
CA GLY A 24 2.22 -2.89 -0.15
C GLY A 24 3.02 -1.75 0.46
N ARG A 25 3.50 -2.00 1.68
CA ARG A 25 4.36 -1.09 2.44
C ARG A 25 5.58 -1.80 3.04
N GLY A 26 6.49 -1.00 3.59
CA GLY A 26 7.68 -1.45 4.33
C GLY A 26 8.97 -1.01 3.65
N ASN A 27 10.06 -1.77 3.84
CA ASN A 27 11.29 -1.56 3.07
C ASN A 27 11.03 -1.92 1.60
N VAL A 28 10.97 -0.90 0.75
CA VAL A 28 10.57 -1.01 -0.65
C VAL A 28 11.56 -1.85 -1.45
N LYS A 29 12.87 -1.69 -1.21
CA LYS A 29 13.93 -2.44 -1.91
C LYS A 29 13.84 -3.94 -1.62
N ASP A 30 13.71 -4.31 -0.35
CA ASP A 30 13.55 -5.72 0.04
C ASP A 30 12.26 -6.33 -0.53
N ARG A 31 11.20 -5.52 -0.63
CA ARG A 31 9.91 -5.95 -1.16
C ARG A 31 9.94 -6.12 -2.67
N LEU A 32 10.62 -5.25 -3.40
CA LEU A 32 10.82 -5.38 -4.84
C LEU A 32 11.46 -6.74 -5.18
N ALA A 33 12.57 -7.09 -4.53
CA ALA A 33 13.26 -8.36 -4.76
C ALA A 33 12.37 -9.58 -4.45
N LYS A 34 11.55 -9.52 -3.40
CA LYS A 34 10.64 -10.60 -3.01
C LYS A 34 9.44 -10.74 -3.96
N HIS A 35 8.90 -9.63 -4.44
CA HIS A 35 7.71 -9.62 -5.31
C HIS A 35 8.05 -9.88 -6.78
N ALA A 36 9.24 -9.51 -7.25
CA ALA A 36 9.68 -9.82 -8.62
C ALA A 36 9.54 -11.31 -8.97
N LYS A 37 9.78 -12.21 -8.00
CA LYS A 37 9.63 -13.66 -8.19
C LYS A 37 8.18 -14.17 -8.09
N LYS A 38 7.32 -13.46 -7.35
CA LYS A 38 5.93 -13.89 -7.04
C LYS A 38 4.87 -13.25 -7.94
N HIS A 39 5.20 -12.13 -8.55
CA HIS A 39 4.33 -11.35 -9.44
C HIS A 39 5.15 -10.88 -10.63
N ALA A 40 5.79 -11.81 -11.33
CA ALA A 40 6.64 -11.51 -12.49
C ALA A 40 5.85 -10.82 -13.62
N ASP A 41 4.52 -10.99 -13.62
CA ASP A 41 3.59 -10.36 -14.56
C ASP A 41 3.20 -8.92 -14.18
N LEU A 42 3.67 -8.39 -13.04
CA LEU A 42 3.31 -7.06 -12.57
C LEU A 42 4.50 -6.10 -12.48
N THR A 43 4.28 -4.87 -12.94
CA THR A 43 5.26 -3.78 -12.87
C THR A 43 5.24 -3.11 -11.51
N PHE A 44 6.41 -2.95 -10.90
CA PHE A 44 6.57 -2.32 -9.60
C PHE A 44 6.64 -0.79 -9.72
N GLN A 45 5.83 -0.07 -8.93
CA GLN A 45 5.88 1.38 -8.84
C GLN A 45 6.06 1.83 -7.39
N VAL A 46 7.15 2.55 -7.12
CA VAL A 46 7.39 3.21 -5.84
C VAL A 46 6.52 4.47 -5.74
N ILE A 47 5.75 4.59 -4.66
CA ILE A 47 4.98 5.81 -4.34
C ILE A 47 5.74 6.64 -3.29
N TYR A 48 6.29 5.97 -2.28
CA TYR A 48 7.13 6.55 -1.25
C TYR A 48 8.29 5.59 -0.99
N ASP A 49 9.52 6.10 -0.95
CA ASP A 49 10.70 5.29 -0.68
C ASP A 49 10.77 4.92 0.82
N THR A 50 11.73 4.07 1.17
CA THR A 50 11.90 3.58 2.53
C THR A 50 12.37 4.70 3.43
N GLY A 51 11.53 5.09 4.39
CA GLY A 51 11.83 6.16 5.34
C GLY A 51 11.05 7.45 5.09
N ASP A 52 10.38 7.55 3.94
CA ASP A 52 9.53 8.71 3.61
C ASP A 52 8.26 8.78 4.46
N LEU A 53 7.84 7.65 5.04
CA LEU A 53 6.60 7.54 5.80
C LEU A 53 6.87 7.08 7.22
N SER A 54 6.09 7.61 8.16
CA SER A 54 5.91 6.95 9.45
C SER A 54 5.11 5.65 9.29
N TYR A 55 5.22 4.77 10.28
CA TYR A 55 4.40 3.54 10.33
C TYR A 55 2.90 3.81 10.22
N ALA A 56 2.41 4.88 10.87
CA ALA A 56 1.00 5.23 10.85
C ALA A 56 0.55 5.71 9.47
N GLU A 57 1.36 6.54 8.80
CA GLU A 57 1.10 7.00 7.43
C GLU A 57 1.12 5.81 6.46
N ALA A 58 2.17 5.00 6.46
CA ALA A 58 2.29 3.86 5.55
C ALA A 58 1.14 2.85 5.72
N LYS A 59 0.78 2.51 6.96
CA LYS A 59 -0.30 1.57 7.25
C LYS A 59 -1.68 2.13 6.90
N GLY A 60 -1.89 3.42 7.14
CA GLY A 60 -3.13 4.11 6.77
C GLY A 60 -3.28 4.26 5.26
N LEU A 61 -2.20 4.65 4.56
CA LEU A 61 -2.17 4.80 3.12
C LEU A 61 -2.37 3.46 2.41
N GLU A 62 -1.69 2.39 2.87
CA GLU A 62 -1.92 1.02 2.36
C GLU A 62 -3.41 0.67 2.42
N ALA A 63 -4.06 0.85 3.59
CA ALA A 63 -5.49 0.60 3.74
C ALA A 63 -6.36 1.46 2.81
N LYS A 64 -6.04 2.76 2.70
CA LYS A 64 -6.83 3.71 1.93
C LYS A 64 -6.70 3.49 0.42
N VAL A 65 -5.50 3.18 -0.07
CA VAL A 65 -5.26 2.81 -1.46
C VAL A 65 -5.98 1.50 -1.76
N MET A 66 -5.83 0.45 -0.94
CA MET A 66 -6.55 -0.80 -1.14
C MET A 66 -8.07 -0.60 -1.19
N GLY A 67 -8.62 0.19 -0.27
CA GLY A 67 -10.06 0.50 -0.25
C GLY A 67 -10.53 1.23 -1.51
N LYS A 68 -9.72 2.12 -2.08
CA LYS A 68 -10.04 2.80 -3.35
C LYS A 68 -10.14 1.82 -4.53
N PHE A 69 -9.43 0.70 -4.48
CA PHE A 69 -9.39 -0.31 -5.55
C PHE A 69 -10.17 -1.58 -5.20
N GLY A 70 -11.26 -1.46 -4.41
CA GLY A 70 -12.18 -2.56 -4.14
C GLY A 70 -11.84 -3.42 -2.92
N GLY A 71 -10.70 -3.19 -2.27
CA GLY A 71 -10.28 -3.90 -1.07
C GLY A 71 -9.67 -5.29 -1.32
N PRO A 72 -9.22 -5.99 -0.27
CA PRO A 72 -8.57 -7.30 -0.39
C PRO A 72 -9.57 -8.43 -0.67
N SER A 73 -9.09 -9.53 -1.25
CA SER A 73 -9.95 -10.63 -1.70
C SER A 73 -10.74 -11.34 -0.60
N LYS A 74 -10.22 -11.42 0.64
CA LYS A 74 -10.99 -11.93 1.79
C LYS A 74 -12.16 -11.03 2.21
N ALA A 75 -12.15 -9.76 1.82
CA ALA A 75 -13.19 -8.80 2.15
C ALA A 75 -14.16 -8.56 0.99
N ASN A 76 -13.67 -8.70 -0.24
CA ASN A 76 -14.43 -8.57 -1.47
C ASN A 76 -13.86 -9.56 -2.50
N PRO A 77 -14.54 -10.68 -2.79
CA PRO A 77 -14.03 -11.69 -3.73
C PRO A 77 -13.94 -11.17 -5.18
N ASP A 78 -14.78 -10.20 -5.57
CA ASP A 78 -14.82 -9.62 -6.92
C ASP A 78 -13.76 -8.51 -7.14
N THR A 79 -12.84 -8.35 -6.20
CA THR A 79 -11.79 -7.32 -6.28
C THR A 79 -10.74 -7.65 -7.34
N GLY A 80 -10.22 -6.63 -8.02
CA GLY A 80 -9.04 -6.76 -8.87
C GLY A 80 -7.72 -6.89 -8.09
N LEU A 81 -7.74 -6.74 -6.75
CA LEU A 81 -6.54 -6.80 -5.93
C LEU A 81 -6.16 -8.23 -5.53
N ARG A 82 -4.88 -8.56 -5.70
CA ARG A 82 -4.23 -9.78 -5.21
C ARG A 82 -3.90 -9.75 -3.71
N ASN A 83 -4.11 -8.61 -3.04
CA ASN A 83 -3.97 -8.53 -1.60
C ASN A 83 -5.02 -9.42 -0.93
N LYS A 84 -4.57 -10.42 -0.16
CA LYS A 84 -5.48 -11.35 0.53
C LYS A 84 -6.20 -10.73 1.73
N TYR A 85 -5.52 -9.87 2.50
CA TYR A 85 -6.03 -9.35 3.78
C TYR A 85 -5.98 -7.83 3.86
N ARG A 86 -6.80 -7.24 4.74
CA ARG A 86 -6.78 -5.80 5.04
C ARG A 86 -5.46 -5.42 5.71
N ALA A 87 -5.00 -4.20 5.49
CA ALA A 87 -3.82 -3.65 6.19
C ALA A 87 -3.97 -3.67 7.72
N PHE A 88 -5.21 -3.55 8.22
CA PHE A 88 -5.59 -3.77 9.62
C PHE A 88 -7.07 -4.13 9.74
N ALA A 89 -7.45 -4.76 10.84
CA ALA A 89 -8.84 -5.09 11.16
C ALA A 89 -9.66 -3.83 11.48
N ASN A 90 -10.97 -3.87 11.22
CA ASN A 90 -11.89 -2.77 11.53
C ASN A 90 -11.95 -2.44 13.03
N THR A 91 -11.75 -3.44 13.89
CA THR A 91 -11.72 -3.34 15.35
C THR A 91 -10.38 -2.84 15.91
N ASN A 92 -9.42 -2.47 15.05
CA ASN A 92 -8.14 -1.98 15.50
C ASN A 92 -8.29 -0.64 16.23
N LYS A 93 -7.96 -0.59 17.53
CA LYS A 93 -8.05 0.62 18.37
C LYS A 93 -7.25 1.81 17.80
N LYS A 94 -6.24 1.57 16.96
CA LYS A 94 -5.41 2.60 16.30
C LYS A 94 -5.90 2.95 14.88
N ALA A 95 -7.02 2.38 14.41
CA ALA A 95 -7.54 2.60 13.06
C ALA A 95 -7.76 4.09 12.75
N LYS A 96 -8.35 4.84 13.69
CA LYS A 96 -8.56 6.29 13.54
C LYS A 96 -7.23 7.03 13.30
N LYS A 97 -6.22 6.75 14.14
CA LYS A 97 -4.87 7.32 14.00
C LYS A 97 -4.26 7.04 12.61
N TYR A 98 -4.41 5.83 12.09
CA TYR A 98 -3.90 5.48 10.76
C TYR A 98 -4.65 6.22 9.64
N ARG A 99 -5.99 6.29 9.72
CA ARG A 99 -6.80 7.02 8.75
C ARG A 99 -6.46 8.51 8.73
N ASP A 100 -6.33 9.13 9.91
CA ASP A 100 -5.97 10.54 10.05
C ASP A 100 -4.58 10.81 9.47
N ALA A 101 -3.60 9.93 9.73
CA ALA A 101 -2.27 10.03 9.14
C ALA A 101 -2.28 9.90 7.60
N ALA A 102 -3.06 8.96 7.07
CA ALA A 102 -3.22 8.79 5.62
C ALA A 102 -3.87 9.99 4.95
N ASN A 103 -4.87 10.59 5.59
CA ASN A 103 -5.59 11.76 5.07
C ASN A 103 -4.66 12.93 4.80
N LYS A 104 -3.67 13.17 5.68
CA LYS A 104 -2.66 14.23 5.52
C LYS A 104 -1.82 14.07 4.24
N ARG A 105 -1.58 12.84 3.79
CA ARG A 105 -0.76 12.52 2.60
C ARG A 105 -1.59 12.18 1.36
N TRP A 106 -2.92 12.14 1.48
CA TRP A 106 -3.77 11.52 0.47
C TRP A 106 -3.73 12.23 -0.89
N LYS A 107 -3.79 13.56 -0.89
CA LYS A 107 -3.75 14.37 -2.13
C LYS A 107 -2.44 14.12 -2.90
N GLU A 108 -1.31 14.04 -2.20
CA GLU A 108 -0.02 13.74 -2.80
C GLU A 108 0.05 12.30 -3.31
N THR A 109 -0.42 11.34 -2.50
CA THR A 109 -0.49 9.92 -2.88
C THR A 109 -1.30 9.74 -4.16
N GLN A 110 -2.45 10.40 -4.28
CA GLN A 110 -3.28 10.34 -5.49
C GLN A 110 -2.55 10.85 -6.74
N ARG A 111 -1.74 11.91 -6.62
CA ARG A 111 -0.93 12.41 -7.75
C ARG A 111 0.11 11.37 -8.18
N LYS A 112 0.81 10.77 -7.22
CA LYS A 112 1.82 9.73 -7.50
C LYS A 112 1.21 8.47 -8.11
N LEU A 113 0.00 8.08 -7.69
CA LEU A 113 -0.75 6.96 -8.28
C LEU A 113 -1.26 7.21 -9.70
N LYS A 114 -1.29 8.47 -10.17
CA LYS A 114 -1.70 8.80 -11.54
C LYS A 114 -0.56 8.70 -12.56
N LYS A 115 0.69 8.47 -12.14
CA LYS A 115 1.79 8.34 -13.09
C LYS A 115 1.46 7.21 -14.09
N PRO A 116 1.58 7.45 -15.40
CA PRO A 116 1.39 6.42 -16.40
C PRO A 116 2.43 5.32 -16.19
N CYS A 117 2.01 4.09 -16.40
CA CYS A 117 2.91 3.11 -16.99
C CYS A 117 3.03 3.46 -18.46
#